data_AF-A0A2P1DV35-F1
#
_entry.id   AF-A0A2P1DV35-F1
#
_cell.length_a   1.000
_cell.length_b   1.000
_cell.length_c   1.000
_cell.angle_alpha   90.00
_cell.angle_beta   90.00
_cell.angle_gamma   90.00
#
_symmetry.space_group_name_H-M   'P 1'
#
loop_
_entity.id
_entity.type
_entity.pdbx_description
1 polymer ?
#
loop_
_entity_poly.entity_id
_entity_poly.type
_entity_poly.pdbx_seq_one_letter_code
_entity_poly.pdbx_strand_id
1 'polypeptide(L)'
;MVPLHTTTAVHLKQYADRREHKCHTRQSTMFFVTDCGHPLDQNSLWRWFSCATAKLGLHLPDGRRPTLHSLRHSFAVHRLTQWYEDGASAAELAPTLSVYLGHVSPRESYWYVSSTPRLLGSALNRFAEFAVMGDQS
;
A
#
# COMPACT_ATOMS: atom_id res chain seq x y z
N MET A 1 -1.23 17.15 -5.64
CA MET A 1 -2.45 16.30 -5.64
C MET A 1 -2.03 14.85 -5.80
N VAL A 2 -2.73 13.91 -5.18
CA VAL A 2 -2.41 12.47 -5.18
C VAL A 2 -3.47 11.75 -6.02
N PRO A 3 -3.14 11.11 -7.17
CA PRO A 3 -4.13 10.47 -8.04
C PRO A 3 -4.72 9.22 -7.36
N LEU A 4 -6.05 9.13 -7.28
CA LEU A 4 -6.74 7.98 -6.71
C LEU A 4 -7.23 7.04 -7.81
N HIS A 5 -7.10 5.74 -7.59
CA HIS A 5 -7.74 4.74 -8.45
C HIS A 5 -9.26 4.86 -8.34
N THR A 6 -9.97 4.64 -9.45
CA THR A 6 -11.44 4.82 -9.54
C THR A 6 -12.19 3.98 -8.50
N THR A 7 -11.72 2.75 -8.22
CA THR A 7 -12.32 1.90 -7.18
C THR A 7 -12.23 2.53 -5.80
N THR A 8 -11.08 3.13 -5.46
CA THR A 8 -10.90 3.88 -4.21
C THR A 8 -11.82 5.08 -4.16
N ALA A 9 -11.94 5.84 -5.25
CA ALA A 9 -12.84 7.00 -5.33
C ALA A 9 -14.31 6.61 -5.09
N VAL A 10 -14.77 5.49 -5.67
CA VAL A 10 -16.12 4.94 -5.46
C VAL A 10 -16.35 4.62 -3.98
N HIS A 11 -15.40 3.93 -3.33
CA HIS A 11 -15.54 3.58 -1.91
C HIS A 11 -15.52 4.81 -0.98
N LEU A 12 -14.69 5.81 -1.28
CA LEU A 12 -14.68 7.07 -0.53
C LEU A 12 -16.00 7.83 -0.67
N LYS A 13 -16.59 7.84 -1.87
CA LYS A 13 -17.91 8.44 -2.09
C LYS A 13 -19.00 7.73 -1.29
N GLN A 14 -19.07 6.39 -1.39
CA GLN A 14 -20.01 5.60 -0.61
C GLN A 14 -19.87 5.81 0.91
N TYR A 15 -18.63 5.98 1.38
CA TYR A 15 -18.35 6.31 2.76
C TYR A 15 -18.90 7.70 3.14
N ALA A 16 -18.65 8.72 2.31
CA ALA A 16 -19.15 10.07 2.53
C ALA A 16 -20.69 10.11 2.59
N ASP A 17 -21.36 9.40 1.66
CA ASP A 17 -22.82 9.29 1.63
C ASP A 17 -23.33 8.64 2.93
N ARG A 18 -22.74 7.51 3.36
CA ARG A 18 -23.15 6.82 4.61
C ARG A 18 -22.95 7.71 5.84
N ARG A 19 -21.85 8.45 5.90
CA ARG A 19 -21.55 9.39 6.98
C ARG A 19 -22.64 10.46 7.09
N GLU A 20 -23.03 11.04 5.96
CA GLU A 20 -24.08 12.06 5.92
C GLU A 20 -25.44 11.53 6.41
N HIS A 21 -25.77 10.27 6.10
CA HIS A 21 -27.05 9.68 6.47
C HIS A 21 -27.11 9.11 7.90
N LYS A 22 -25.97 8.76 8.52
CA LYS A 22 -25.93 8.07 9.82
C LYS A 22 -25.42 8.91 11.00
N CYS A 23 -24.59 9.93 10.76
CA CYS A 23 -23.99 10.71 11.84
C CYS A 23 -24.95 11.83 12.29
N HIS A 24 -25.82 11.53 13.26
CA HIS A 24 -26.84 12.46 13.75
C HIS A 24 -26.32 13.58 14.67
N THR A 25 -25.08 13.51 15.19
CA THR A 25 -24.57 14.51 16.15
C THR A 25 -23.07 14.78 16.01
N ARG A 26 -22.73 16.05 15.78
CA ARG A 26 -21.41 16.71 15.64
C ARG A 26 -20.55 16.30 14.43
N GLN A 27 -20.60 17.20 13.44
CA GLN A 27 -19.82 17.22 12.21
C GLN A 27 -18.33 17.49 12.51
N SER A 28 -17.54 16.45 12.77
CA SER A 28 -16.09 16.58 12.66
C SER A 28 -15.73 17.11 11.27
N THR A 29 -14.79 18.06 11.19
CA THR A 29 -14.19 18.52 9.93
C THR A 29 -13.29 17.47 9.30
N MET A 30 -12.97 16.39 10.02
CA MET A 30 -12.20 15.27 9.51
C MET A 30 -13.05 14.40 8.59
N PHE A 31 -12.43 13.91 7.50
CA PHE A 31 -13.11 13.05 6.55
C PHE A 31 -13.51 11.72 7.21
N PHE A 32 -12.57 11.03 7.87
CA PHE A 32 -12.84 9.76 8.55
C PHE A 32 -13.28 9.99 10.01
N VAL A 33 -14.46 9.46 10.34
CA VAL A 33 -15.13 9.55 11.64
C VAL A 33 -15.60 8.18 12.13
N THR A 34 -15.80 8.07 13.45
CA THR A 34 -16.49 6.94 14.10
C THR A 34 -18.00 6.99 13.86
N ASP A 35 -18.72 5.92 14.19
CA ASP A 35 -20.19 5.87 14.05
C ASP A 35 -20.91 6.94 14.90
N CYS A 36 -20.24 7.48 15.92
CA CYS A 36 -20.74 8.57 16.76
C CYS A 36 -20.34 9.97 16.25
N GLY A 37 -19.69 10.08 15.07
CA GLY A 37 -19.30 11.36 14.45
C GLY A 37 -17.98 11.96 14.94
N HIS A 38 -17.25 11.30 15.85
CA HIS A 38 -15.95 11.77 16.33
C HIS A 38 -14.82 11.49 15.32
N PRO A 39 -13.75 12.31 15.27
CA PRO A 39 -12.57 11.99 14.47
C PRO A 39 -12.08 10.57 14.75
N LEU A 40 -11.78 9.81 13.69
CA LEU A 40 -11.19 8.50 13.84
C LEU A 40 -9.72 8.65 14.25
N ASP A 41 -9.38 8.29 15.48
CA ASP A 41 -8.00 8.31 15.95
C ASP A 41 -7.24 7.02 15.55
N GLN A 42 -5.91 7.12 15.56
CA GLN A 42 -5.03 6.05 15.11
C GLN A 42 -5.11 4.79 15.97
N ASN A 43 -5.30 4.92 17.29
CA ASN A 43 -5.38 3.77 18.20
C ASN A 43 -6.69 3.00 17.97
N SER A 44 -7.81 3.72 17.81
CA SER A 44 -9.10 3.10 17.49
C SER A 44 -9.06 2.36 16.16
N LEU A 45 -8.48 2.99 15.13
CA LEU A 45 -8.30 2.35 13.82
C LEU A 45 -7.40 1.11 13.91
N TRP A 46 -6.30 1.16 14.66
CA TRP A 46 -5.39 0.02 14.84
C TRP A 46 -6.05 -1.15 15.59
N ARG A 47 -6.82 -0.86 16.66
CA ARG A 47 -7.58 -1.86 17.41
C ARG A 47 -8.65 -2.52 16.54
N TRP A 48 -9.40 -1.70 15.79
CA TRP A 48 -10.40 -2.21 14.85
C TRP A 48 -9.77 -3.12 13.79
N PHE A 49 -8.68 -2.67 13.17
CA PHE A 49 -7.99 -3.43 12.14
C PHE A 49 -7.45 -4.77 12.68
N SER A 50 -6.81 -4.73 13.85
CA SER A 50 -6.29 -5.94 14.51
C SER A 50 -7.40 -6.93 14.88
N CYS A 51 -8.57 -6.44 15.29
CA CYS A 51 -9.73 -7.29 15.57
C CYS A 51 -10.31 -7.89 14.29
N ALA A 52 -10.43 -7.09 13.23
CA ALA A 52 -10.94 -7.52 11.94
C ALA A 52 -10.05 -8.59 11.31
N THR A 53 -8.73 -8.39 11.28
CA THR A 53 -7.77 -9.37 10.74
C THR A 53 -7.77 -10.67 11.54
N ALA A 54 -7.86 -10.59 12.88
CA ALA A 54 -7.99 -11.78 13.72
C ALA A 54 -9.28 -12.56 13.45
N LYS A 55 -10.43 -11.87 13.29
CA LYS A 55 -11.71 -12.51 12.96
C LYS A 55 -11.71 -13.18 11.58
N LEU A 56 -10.94 -12.64 10.64
CA LEU A 56 -10.77 -13.19 9.29
C LEU A 56 -9.68 -14.28 9.23
N GLY A 57 -8.99 -14.59 10.34
CA GLY A 57 -7.89 -15.56 10.34
C GLY A 57 -6.68 -15.13 9.53
N LEU A 58 -6.48 -13.83 9.32
CA LEU A 58 -5.34 -13.31 8.57
C LEU A 58 -4.10 -13.27 9.47
N HIS A 59 -3.17 -14.19 9.21
CA HIS A 59 -1.88 -14.28 9.88
C HIS A 59 -0.75 -14.20 8.85
N LEU A 60 0.34 -13.53 9.18
CA LEU A 60 1.56 -13.63 8.39
C LEU A 60 2.25 -14.98 8.65
N PRO A 61 3.06 -15.49 7.71
CA PRO A 61 3.75 -16.78 7.84
C PRO A 61 4.63 -16.92 9.08
N ASP A 62 5.09 -15.80 9.65
CA ASP A 62 5.92 -15.72 10.85
C ASP A 62 5.11 -15.53 12.15
N GLY A 63 3.79 -15.69 12.09
CA GLY A 63 2.88 -15.51 13.22
C GLY A 63 2.57 -14.05 13.56
N ARG A 64 3.14 -13.07 12.84
CA ARG A 64 2.80 -11.65 13.05
C ARG A 64 1.39 -11.33 12.54
N ARG A 65 0.78 -10.32 13.14
CA ARG A 65 -0.51 -9.79 12.69
C ARG A 65 -0.31 -8.77 11.58
N PRO A 66 -1.17 -8.78 10.54
CA PRO A 66 -1.17 -7.70 9.57
C PRO A 66 -1.39 -6.36 10.26
N THR A 67 -0.67 -5.33 9.81
CA THR A 67 -0.84 -3.96 10.29
C THR A 67 -1.33 -3.06 9.15
N LEU A 68 -1.83 -1.86 9.48
CA LEU A 68 -2.14 -0.85 8.47
C LEU A 68 -0.89 -0.46 7.65
N HIS A 69 0.29 -0.50 8.28
CA HIS A 69 1.55 -0.29 7.58
C HIS A 69 1.83 -1.44 6.59
N SER A 70 1.43 -2.67 6.90
CA SER A 70 1.53 -3.80 5.98
C SER A 70 0.73 -3.56 4.70
N LEU A 71 -0.45 -2.94 4.76
CA LEU A 71 -1.21 -2.57 3.55
C LEU A 71 -0.45 -1.57 2.67
N ARG A 72 0.15 -0.55 3.30
CA ARG A 72 0.99 0.44 2.62
C ARG A 72 2.20 -0.22 1.95
N HIS A 73 2.84 -1.13 2.67
CA HIS A 73 3.96 -1.91 2.15
C HIS A 73 3.54 -2.78 0.96
N SER A 74 2.44 -3.54 1.08
CA SER A 74 1.91 -4.37 0.00
C SER A 74 1.53 -3.58 -1.25
N PHE A 75 0.95 -2.39 -1.10
CA PHE A 75 0.67 -1.49 -2.22
C PHE A 75 1.96 -1.05 -2.91
N ALA A 76 2.97 -0.63 -2.14
CA ALA A 76 4.23 -0.18 -2.70
C ALA A 76 4.92 -1.28 -3.52
N VAL A 77 4.99 -2.50 -2.95
CA VAL A 77 5.56 -3.67 -3.60
C VAL A 77 4.80 -4.02 -4.89
N HIS A 78 3.46 -4.07 -4.85
CA HIS A 78 2.67 -4.33 -6.05
C HIS A 78 2.93 -3.28 -7.14
N ARG A 79 2.99 -1.99 -6.78
CA ARG A 79 3.18 -0.93 -7.76
C ARG A 79 4.57 -0.98 -8.41
N LEU A 80 5.61 -1.21 -7.62
CA LEU A 80 6.98 -1.36 -8.12
C LEU A 80 7.12 -2.61 -9.00
N THR A 81 6.49 -3.71 -8.60
CA THR A 81 6.46 -4.95 -9.40
C THR A 81 5.78 -4.71 -10.75
N GLN A 82 4.62 -4.03 -10.74
CA GLN A 82 3.90 -3.70 -11.97
C GLN A 82 4.73 -2.80 -12.88
N TRP A 83 5.35 -1.74 -12.36
CA TRP A 83 6.22 -0.87 -13.16
C TRP A 83 7.39 -1.63 -13.79
N TYR A 84 7.98 -2.56 -13.04
CA TYR A 84 9.05 -3.39 -13.56
C TYR A 84 8.56 -4.31 -14.70
N GLU A 85 7.38 -4.92 -14.55
CA GLU A 85 6.75 -5.77 -15.56
C GLU A 85 6.34 -4.98 -16.81
N ASP A 86 5.92 -3.73 -16.64
CA ASP A 86 5.60 -2.78 -17.73
C ASP A 86 6.87 -2.19 -18.40
N GLY A 87 8.08 -2.60 -17.97
CA GLY A 87 9.36 -2.13 -18.51
C GLY A 87 9.77 -0.72 -18.06
N ALA A 88 9.06 -0.13 -17.11
CA ALA A 88 9.41 1.17 -16.53
C ALA A 88 10.54 1.03 -15.49
N SER A 89 11.33 2.09 -15.32
CA SER A 89 12.40 2.13 -14.33
C SER A 89 11.82 2.26 -12.91
N ALA A 90 11.55 1.12 -12.27
CA ALA A 90 11.02 1.07 -10.90
C ALA A 90 11.91 1.83 -9.90
N ALA A 91 13.23 1.87 -10.13
CA ALA A 91 14.18 2.64 -9.33
C ALA A 91 13.98 4.16 -9.47
N GLU A 92 13.70 4.66 -10.67
CA GLU A 92 13.44 6.09 -10.92
C GLU A 92 12.05 6.53 -10.42
N LEU A 93 11.07 5.62 -10.40
CA LEU A 93 9.71 5.91 -9.96
C LEU A 93 9.50 5.72 -8.44
N ALA A 94 10.42 5.03 -7.76
CA ALA A 94 10.36 4.82 -6.32
C ALA A 94 10.30 6.12 -5.48
N PRO A 95 11.06 7.20 -5.81
CA PRO A 95 10.90 8.50 -5.14
C PRO A 95 9.49 9.09 -5.28
N THR A 96 8.89 9.02 -6.47
CA THR A 96 7.52 9.49 -6.72
C THR A 96 6.50 8.70 -5.90
N LEU A 97 6.67 7.38 -5.81
CA LEU A 97 5.83 6.52 -4.97
C LEU A 97 6.00 6.83 -3.48
N SER A 98 7.21 7.17 -3.04
CA SER A 98 7.49 7.57 -1.66
C SER A 98 6.76 8.85 -1.26
N VAL A 99 6.75 9.85 -2.17
CA VAL A 99 5.97 11.08 -2.02
C VAL A 99 4.47 10.79 -2.02
N TYR A 100 3.99 9.94 -2.94
CA TYR A 100 2.58 9.52 -3.00
C TYR A 100 2.11 8.90 -1.70
N LEU A 101 2.93 8.03 -1.11
CA LEU A 101 2.65 7.40 0.15
C LEU A 101 2.75 8.41 1.31
N GLY A 102 3.60 9.43 1.20
CA GLY A 102 3.87 10.41 2.25
C GLY A 102 4.91 9.91 3.24
N HIS A 103 5.95 9.22 2.77
CA HIS A 103 7.09 8.89 3.63
C HIS A 103 7.95 10.13 3.90
N VAL A 104 8.36 10.28 5.15
CA VAL A 104 9.26 11.37 5.59
C VAL A 104 10.73 11.05 5.28
N SER A 105 11.09 9.79 4.98
CA SER A 105 12.48 9.37 4.75
C SER A 105 12.69 8.68 3.40
N PRO A 106 13.67 9.14 2.58
CA PRO A 106 14.07 8.51 1.33
C PRO A 106 14.56 7.05 1.49
N ARG A 107 15.05 6.67 2.69
CA ARG A 107 15.66 5.36 2.97
C ARG A 107 14.67 4.19 2.89
N GLU A 108 13.39 4.45 3.14
CA GLU A 108 12.29 3.46 3.01
C GLU A 108 11.98 3.15 1.54
N SER A 109 12.29 4.08 0.62
CA SER A 109 12.02 3.92 -0.82
C SER A 109 12.95 2.89 -1.46
N TYR A 110 14.23 2.89 -1.05
CA TYR A 110 15.23 1.92 -1.52
C TYR A 110 15.00 0.53 -0.94
N TRP A 111 14.44 0.45 0.28
CA TRP A 111 14.10 -0.82 0.92
C TRP A 111 13.10 -1.63 0.09
N TYR A 112 12.10 -1.00 -0.52
CA TYR A 112 11.13 -1.71 -1.36
C TYR A 112 11.74 -2.42 -2.56
N VAL A 113 12.75 -1.81 -3.19
CA VAL A 113 13.44 -2.40 -4.35
C VAL A 113 14.31 -3.58 -3.90
N SER A 114 15.02 -3.44 -2.78
CA SER A 114 15.87 -4.51 -2.24
C SER A 114 15.09 -5.67 -1.60
N SER A 115 13.86 -5.45 -1.15
CA SER A 115 13.09 -6.39 -0.34
C SER A 115 11.93 -7.06 -1.07
N THR A 116 11.89 -6.98 -2.40
CA THR A 116 10.87 -7.66 -3.21
C THR A 116 11.50 -8.91 -3.86
N PRO A 117 11.28 -10.13 -3.32
CA PRO A 117 11.84 -11.38 -3.88
C PRO A 117 11.42 -11.63 -5.32
N ARG A 118 10.24 -11.14 -5.72
CA ARG A 118 9.74 -11.23 -7.10
C ARG A 118 10.53 -10.33 -8.05
N LEU A 119 10.93 -9.12 -7.63
CA LEU A 119 11.83 -8.26 -8.40
C LEU A 119 13.22 -8.89 -8.52
N LEU A 120 13.72 -9.52 -7.45
CA LEU A 120 14.99 -10.23 -7.49
C LEU A 120 14.92 -11.45 -8.42
N GLY A 121 13.85 -12.24 -8.35
CA GLY A 121 13.63 -13.39 -9.24
C GLY A 121 13.52 -12.99 -10.72
N SER A 122 12.78 -11.92 -11.02
CA SER A 122 12.68 -11.42 -12.40
C SER A 122 13.97 -10.78 -12.90
N ALA A 123 14.72 -10.08 -12.04
CA ALA A 123 16.04 -9.53 -12.38
C ALA A 123 17.07 -10.63 -12.63
N LEU A 124 17.05 -11.71 -11.82
CA LEU A 124 17.89 -12.89 -12.02
C LEU A 124 17.57 -13.60 -13.33
N ASN A 125 16.28 -13.73 -13.69
CA ASN A 125 15.89 -14.32 -14.97
C ASN A 125 16.37 -13.50 -16.17
N ARG A 126 16.21 -12.17 -16.14
CA ARG A 126 16.75 -11.30 -17.22
C ARG A 126 18.27 -11.34 -17.28
N PHE A 127 18.97 -11.38 -16.14
CA PHE A 127 20.42 -11.51 -16.12
C PHE A 127 20.87 -12.87 -16.71
N ALA A 128 20.15 -13.94 -16.43
CA ALA A 128 20.42 -15.26 -17.01
C ALA A 128 20.20 -15.26 -18.54
N GLU A 129 19.14 -14.61 -19.04
CA GLU A 129 18.92 -14.45 -20.49
C GLU A 129 20.04 -13.64 -21.17
N PHE A 130 20.52 -12.57 -20.55
CA PHE A 130 21.65 -11.79 -21.05
C PHE A 130 22.97 -12.58 -21.02
N ALA A 131 23.22 -13.37 -19.98
CA ALA A 131 24.42 -14.20 -19.86
C ALA A 131 24.45 -15.34 -20.90
N VAL A 132 23.29 -15.94 -21.20
CA VAL A 132 23.16 -16.98 -22.25
C VAL A 132 23.37 -16.40 -23.65
N MET A 133 23.00 -15.13 -23.88
CA MET A 133 23.19 -14.47 -25.18
C MET A 133 24.64 -14.01 -25.43
N GLY A 134 25.45 -13.89 -24.37
CA GLY A 134 26.87 -13.52 -24.45
C GLY A 134 27.85 -14.69 -24.64
N ASP A 135 27.39 -15.94 -24.55
CA ASP A 135 28.20 -17.16 -24.68
C ASP A 135 28.17 -17.75 -26.11
N GLN A 136 27.52 -17.08 -27.06
CA GLN A 136 27.44 -17.47 -28.48
C GLN A 136 28.08 -16.45 -29.45
N SER A 137 29.08 -15.69 -28.99
CA SER A 137 29.89 -14.79 -29.83
C SER A 137 31.37 -15.04 -29.68
#